data_AF-A0A952D1R4-F1
#
_entry.id   AF-A0A952D1R4-F1
#
_cell.length_a   1.000
_cell.length_b   1.000
_cell.length_c   1.000
_cell.angle_alpha   90.00
_cell.angle_beta   90.00
_cell.angle_gamma   90.00
#
_symmetry.space_group_name_H-M   'P 1'
#
loop_
_entity.id
_entity.type
_entity.pdbx_description
1 polymer ?
#
loop_
_entity_poly.entity_id
_entity_poly.type
_entity_poly.pdbx_seq_one_letter_code
_entity_poly.pdbx_strand_id
1 'polypeptide(L)'
;MTDGDAPKTPQPEMPDLDPELEARLAAFEAKARARREAHETEKAAVRAEQASDAESVRGAGVGLSLAYTILGLPLAGFGVGWLLENAGIRGWTPILVLVFCIVALVLAAWKSVKYVNQR
;
A
#
# COMPACT_ATOMS: atom_id res chain seq x y z
N MET A 1 -56.16 -5.56 36.15
CA MET A 1 -55.80 -6.38 34.98
C MET A 1 -56.62 -5.83 33.83
N THR A 2 -56.12 -4.76 33.20
CA THR A 2 -56.79 -4.06 32.11
C THR A 2 -55.86 -4.14 30.91
N ASP A 3 -56.24 -4.97 29.95
CA ASP A 3 -55.59 -5.08 28.65
C ASP A 3 -55.49 -3.69 28.04
N GLY A 4 -54.25 -3.25 27.81
CA GLY A 4 -53.94 -2.04 27.08
C GLY A 4 -54.16 -2.29 25.60
N ASP A 5 -55.37 -2.00 25.13
CA ASP A 5 -55.73 -2.03 23.72
C ASP A 5 -54.98 -0.89 23.00
N ALA A 6 -53.82 -1.22 22.43
CA ALA A 6 -53.02 -0.28 21.66
C ALA A 6 -53.75 0.05 20.34
N PRO A 7 -53.93 1.33 19.98
CA PRO A 7 -54.61 1.70 18.75
C PRO A 7 -53.81 1.19 17.54
N LYS A 8 -54.38 0.22 16.81
CA LYS A 8 -53.87 -0.22 15.51
C LYS A 8 -53.91 0.96 14.55
N THR A 9 -52.75 1.52 14.23
CA THR A 9 -52.59 2.50 13.16
C THR A 9 -53.14 1.92 11.86
N PRO A 10 -54.04 2.64 11.14
CA PRO A 10 -54.49 2.22 9.83
C PRO A 10 -53.27 2.11 8.91
N GLN A 11 -52.94 0.90 8.48
CA GLN A 11 -51.97 0.75 7.40
C GLN A 11 -52.62 1.30 6.14
N PRO A 12 -51.99 2.26 5.44
CA PRO A 12 -52.54 2.77 4.19
C PRO A 12 -52.67 1.58 3.23
N GLU A 13 -53.88 1.31 2.78
CA GLU A 13 -54.15 0.33 1.73
C GLU A 13 -53.33 0.73 0.52
N MET A 14 -52.33 -0.09 0.19
CA MET A 14 -51.52 0.14 -1.01
C MET A 14 -52.47 0.07 -2.20
N PRO A 15 -52.61 1.14 -3.00
CA PRO A 15 -53.40 1.09 -4.22
C PRO A 15 -52.88 -0.05 -5.08
N ASP A 16 -53.76 -0.83 -5.69
CA ASP A 16 -53.38 -1.85 -6.68
C ASP A 16 -52.41 -1.21 -7.68
N LEU A 17 -51.16 -1.67 -7.64
CA LEU A 17 -50.09 -1.13 -8.47
C LEU A 17 -50.44 -1.48 -9.92
N ASP A 18 -50.72 -0.44 -10.71
CA ASP A 18 -50.96 -0.58 -12.14
C ASP A 18 -49.78 -1.36 -12.76
N PRO A 19 -50.00 -2.46 -13.50
CA PRO A 19 -48.93 -3.34 -14.00
C PRO A 19 -47.91 -2.60 -14.88
N GLU A 20 -48.32 -1.48 -15.49
CA GLU A 20 -47.43 -0.60 -16.23
C GLU A 20 -46.42 0.14 -15.32
N LEU A 21 -46.84 0.53 -14.13
CA LEU A 21 -45.98 1.23 -13.15
C LEU A 21 -44.93 0.27 -12.58
N GLU A 22 -45.33 -0.97 -12.32
CA GLU A 22 -44.47 -2.05 -11.84
C GLU A 22 -43.40 -2.42 -12.89
N ALA A 23 -43.80 -2.51 -14.16
CA ALA A 23 -42.88 -2.73 -15.28
C ALA A 23 -41.86 -1.58 -15.44
N ARG A 24 -42.29 -0.33 -15.26
CA ARG A 24 -41.39 0.84 -15.30
C ARG A 24 -40.42 0.83 -14.12
N LEU A 25 -40.87 0.48 -12.91
CA LEU A 25 -40.01 0.37 -11.73
C LEU A 25 -38.92 -0.69 -11.93
N ALA A 26 -39.30 -1.87 -12.45
CA ALA A 26 -38.35 -2.94 -12.74
C ALA A 26 -37.29 -2.51 -13.78
N ALA A 27 -37.68 -1.75 -14.80
CA ALA A 27 -36.74 -1.21 -15.79
C ALA A 27 -35.77 -0.19 -15.18
N PHE A 28 -36.24 0.66 -14.26
CA PHE A 28 -35.38 1.61 -13.54
C PHE A 28 -34.41 0.92 -12.59
N GLU A 29 -34.86 -0.10 -11.85
CA GLU A 29 -33.98 -0.90 -10.99
C GLU A 29 -32.90 -1.62 -11.79
N ALA A 30 -33.26 -2.23 -12.92
CA ALA A 30 -32.29 -2.89 -13.80
C ALA A 30 -31.23 -1.90 -14.30
N LYS A 31 -31.64 -0.69 -14.69
CA LYS A 31 -30.74 0.37 -15.15
C LYS A 31 -29.86 0.92 -14.03
N ALA A 32 -30.40 1.01 -12.81
CA ALA A 32 -29.65 1.45 -11.63
C ALA A 32 -28.61 0.40 -11.17
N ARG A 33 -28.96 -0.89 -11.22
CA ARG A 33 -28.02 -2.01 -10.93
C ARG A 33 -26.87 -2.02 -11.93
N ALA A 34 -27.18 -1.95 -13.22
CA ALA A 34 -26.16 -1.93 -14.28
C ALA A 34 -25.15 -0.78 -14.11
N ARG A 35 -25.61 0.41 -13.68
CA ARG A 35 -24.71 1.54 -13.40
C ARG A 35 -23.91 1.40 -12.11
N ARG A 36 -24.45 0.76 -11.07
CA ARG A 36 -23.71 0.47 -9.84
C ARG A 36 -22.59 -0.54 -10.09
N GLU A 37 -22.88 -1.60 -10.82
CA GLU A 37 -21.89 -2.63 -11.18
C GLU A 37 -20.75 -2.03 -12.02
N ALA A 38 -21.08 -1.16 -12.98
CA ALA A 38 -20.07 -0.43 -13.76
C ALA A 38 -19.20 0.49 -12.88
N HIS A 39 -19.79 1.18 -11.90
CA HIS A 39 -19.02 2.05 -11.00
C HIS A 39 -18.21 1.28 -9.95
N GLU A 40 -18.67 0.12 -9.49
CA GLU A 40 -17.91 -0.71 -8.56
C GLU A 40 -16.70 -1.36 -9.24
N THR A 41 -16.88 -1.83 -10.48
CA THR A 41 -15.77 -2.37 -11.30
C THR A 41 -14.74 -1.29 -11.64
N GLU A 42 -15.18 -0.09 -12.00
CA GLU A 42 -14.30 1.06 -12.24
C GLU A 42 -13.54 1.48 -10.96
N LYS A 43 -14.22 1.55 -9.81
CA LYS A 43 -13.56 1.85 -8.52
C LYS A 43 -12.59 0.76 -8.09
N ALA A 44 -12.89 -0.51 -8.37
CA ALA A 44 -11.99 -1.62 -8.09
C ALA A 44 -10.75 -1.58 -8.99
N ALA A 45 -10.92 -1.25 -10.27
CA ALA A 45 -9.82 -1.07 -11.23
C ALA A 45 -8.90 0.09 -10.83
N VAL A 46 -9.47 1.26 -10.49
CA VAL A 46 -8.70 2.43 -10.04
C VAL A 46 -7.96 2.15 -8.72
N ARG A 47 -8.56 1.40 -7.79
CA ARG A 47 -7.85 0.97 -6.56
C ARG A 47 -6.72 -0.01 -6.84
N ALA A 48 -6.90 -0.94 -7.78
CA ALA A 48 -5.86 -1.89 -8.16
C ALA A 48 -4.67 -1.18 -8.84
N GLU A 49 -4.96 -0.17 -9.69
CA GLU A 49 -3.95 0.65 -10.36
C GLU A 49 -3.18 1.51 -9.35
N GLN A 50 -3.87 2.17 -8.42
CA GLN A 50 -3.23 2.94 -7.34
C GLN A 50 -2.41 2.07 -6.37
N ALA A 51 -2.86 0.84 -6.10
CA ALA A 51 -2.09 -0.11 -5.29
C ALA A 51 -0.80 -0.56 -6.01
N SER A 52 -0.87 -0.81 -7.32
CA SER A 52 0.28 -1.16 -8.16
C SER A 52 1.31 -0.02 -8.25
N ASP A 53 0.86 1.22 -8.40
CA ASP A 53 1.74 2.40 -8.40
C ASP A 53 2.40 2.63 -7.04
N ALA A 54 1.65 2.50 -5.94
CA ALA A 54 2.20 2.64 -4.60
C ALA A 54 3.26 1.56 -4.27
N GLU A 55 3.10 0.34 -4.76
CA GLU A 55 4.05 -0.76 -4.58
C GLU A 55 5.30 -0.56 -5.46
N SER A 56 5.15 -0.05 -6.69
CA SER A 56 6.28 0.30 -7.58
C SER A 56 7.12 1.46 -7.04
N VAL A 57 6.49 2.52 -6.51
CA VAL A 57 7.19 3.67 -5.95
C VAL A 57 7.93 3.30 -4.65
N ARG A 58 7.35 2.43 -3.82
CA ARG A 58 8.05 1.85 -2.66
C ARG A 58 9.23 0.98 -3.08
N GLY A 59 9.08 0.13 -4.10
CA GLY A 59 10.16 -0.71 -4.63
C GLY A 59 11.34 0.11 -5.16
N ALA A 60 11.07 1.20 -5.89
CA ALA A 60 12.10 2.08 -6.43
C ALA A 60 12.90 2.82 -5.34
N GLY A 61 12.22 3.37 -4.31
CA GLY A 61 12.90 4.04 -3.19
C GLY A 61 13.77 3.09 -2.36
N VAL A 62 13.34 1.84 -2.22
CA VAL A 62 14.09 0.80 -1.50
C VAL A 62 15.29 0.34 -2.31
N GLY A 63 15.13 0.11 -3.61
CA GLY A 63 16.23 -0.24 -4.51
C GLY A 63 17.30 0.85 -4.58
N LEU A 64 16.89 2.12 -4.68
CA LEU A 64 17.81 3.26 -4.72
C LEU A 64 18.59 3.39 -3.41
N SER A 65 17.91 3.28 -2.27
CA SER A 65 18.59 3.34 -0.97
C SER A 65 19.53 2.15 -0.76
N LEU A 66 19.17 0.94 -1.19
CA LEU A 66 20.04 -0.23 -1.15
C LEU A 66 21.30 -0.05 -2.01
N ALA A 67 21.13 0.48 -3.23
CA ALA A 67 22.25 0.79 -4.12
C ALA A 67 23.22 1.80 -3.49
N TYR A 68 22.70 2.88 -2.92
CA TYR A 68 23.51 3.86 -2.19
C TYR A 68 24.22 3.28 -0.97
N THR A 69 23.62 2.31 -0.29
CA THR A 69 24.26 1.69 0.89
C THR A 69 25.41 0.77 0.47
N ILE A 70 25.22 -0.03 -0.58
CA ILE A 70 26.22 -0.98 -1.08
C ILE A 70 27.42 -0.26 -1.71
N LEU A 71 27.18 0.80 -2.46
CA LEU A 71 28.26 1.59 -3.09
C LEU A 71 28.83 2.66 -2.17
N GLY A 72 27.98 3.34 -1.40
CA GLY A 72 28.37 4.51 -0.61
C GLY A 72 29.17 4.18 0.64
N LEU A 73 28.86 3.09 1.35
CA LEU A 73 29.61 2.73 2.56
C LEU A 73 31.07 2.34 2.28
N PRO A 74 31.37 1.45 1.31
CA PRO A 74 32.76 1.11 0.98
C PRO A 74 33.54 2.34 0.51
N LEU A 75 32.91 3.22 -0.27
CA LEU A 75 33.51 4.46 -0.74
C LEU A 75 33.78 5.44 0.40
N ALA A 76 32.86 5.55 1.36
CA ALA A 76 33.06 6.31 2.58
C ALA A 76 34.20 5.72 3.44
N GLY A 77 34.26 4.39 3.60
CA GLY A 77 35.34 3.71 4.30
C GLY A 77 36.70 3.97 3.66
N PHE A 78 36.76 3.99 2.32
CA PHE A 78 37.96 4.34 1.58
C PHE A 78 38.36 5.81 1.81
N GLY A 79 37.41 6.74 1.70
CA GLY A 79 37.68 8.16 1.94
C GLY A 79 38.17 8.46 3.35
N VAL A 80 37.55 7.85 4.36
CA VAL A 80 37.98 7.96 5.76
C VAL A 80 39.37 7.34 5.94
N GLY A 81 39.62 6.15 5.39
CA GLY A 81 40.92 5.50 5.44
C GLY A 81 42.05 6.33 4.81
N TRP A 82 41.78 6.89 3.63
CA TRP A 82 42.71 7.79 2.95
C TRP A 82 43.05 9.03 3.77
N LEU A 83 42.05 9.62 4.46
CA LEU A 83 42.25 10.76 5.33
C LEU A 83 43.11 10.40 6.57
N LEU A 84 42.91 9.21 7.15
CA LEU A 84 43.74 8.71 8.24
C LEU A 84 45.17 8.42 7.82
N GLU A 85 45.40 7.91 6.61
CA GLU A 85 46.74 7.73 6.06
C GLU A 85 47.44 9.08 5.83
N ASN A 86 46.71 10.09 5.36
CA ASN A 86 47.22 11.45 5.24
C ASN A 86 47.53 12.10 6.60
N ALA A 87 46.85 11.65 7.67
CA ALA A 87 47.14 12.03 9.06
C ALA A 87 48.32 11.25 9.69
N GLY A 88 48.99 10.39 8.92
CA GLY A 88 50.17 9.63 9.36
C GLY A 88 49.87 8.25 9.96
N ILE A 89 48.60 7.86 10.03
CA ILE A 89 48.17 6.56 10.54
C ILE A 89 48.09 5.56 9.38
N ARG A 90 49.23 4.93 9.07
CA ARG A 90 49.37 3.98 7.95
C ARG A 90 48.69 2.63 8.20
N GLY A 91 48.11 2.06 7.15
CA GLY A 91 47.56 0.69 7.16
C GLY A 91 46.13 0.56 7.68
N TRP A 92 45.48 1.66 8.07
CA TRP A 92 44.10 1.64 8.54
C TRP A 92 43.07 1.64 7.42
N THR A 93 43.43 2.07 6.21
CA THR A 93 42.55 2.06 5.03
C THR A 93 41.94 0.69 4.72
N PRO A 94 42.72 -0.41 4.58
CA PRO A 94 42.12 -1.70 4.27
C PRO A 94 41.20 -2.21 5.39
N ILE A 95 41.53 -1.92 6.66
CA ILE A 95 40.73 -2.34 7.82
C ILE A 95 39.39 -1.60 7.82
N LEU A 96 39.41 -0.28 7.64
CA LEU A 96 38.20 0.54 7.62
C LEU A 96 37.30 0.19 6.43
N VAL A 97 37.86 0.03 5.24
CA VAL A 97 37.11 -0.41 4.05
C VAL A 97 36.42 -1.75 4.31
N LEU A 98 37.14 -2.71 4.91
CA LEU A 98 36.61 -4.03 5.20
C LEU A 98 35.49 -3.99 6.24
N VAL A 99 35.64 -3.18 7.30
CA VAL A 99 34.58 -2.94 8.30
C VAL A 99 33.35 -2.32 7.65
N PHE A 100 33.52 -1.27 6.84
CA PHE A 100 32.42 -0.60 6.15
C PHE A 100 31.71 -1.53 5.14
N CYS A 101 32.44 -2.40 4.44
CA CYS A 101 31.86 -3.45 3.59
C CYS A 101 31.00 -4.44 4.39
N ILE A 102 31.50 -4.93 5.53
CA ILE A 102 30.74 -5.85 6.38
C ILE A 102 29.48 -5.17 6.91
N VAL A 103 29.58 -3.92 7.39
CA VAL A 103 28.43 -3.15 7.86
C VAL A 103 27.42 -2.94 6.73
N ALA A 104 27.86 -2.64 5.51
CA ALA A 104 26.97 -2.50 4.35
C ALA A 104 26.21 -3.79 4.04
N LEU A 105 26.89 -4.94 4.07
CA LEU A 105 26.26 -6.25 3.85
C LEU A 105 25.28 -6.61 4.96
N VAL A 106 25.63 -6.36 6.22
CA VAL A 106 24.75 -6.59 7.38
C VAL A 106 23.51 -5.71 7.28
N LEU A 107 23.66 -4.42 6.98
CA LEU A 107 22.52 -3.51 6.81
C LEU A 107 21.64 -3.90 5.63
N ALA A 108 22.23 -4.31 4.50
CA ALA A 108 21.50 -4.80 3.34
C ALA A 108 20.72 -6.08 3.67
N ALA A 109 21.34 -7.05 4.33
CA ALA A 109 20.70 -8.28 4.77
C ALA A 109 19.57 -8.01 5.78
N TRP A 110 19.79 -7.13 6.75
CA TRP A 110 18.79 -6.81 7.77
C TRP A 110 17.57 -6.09 7.18
N LYS A 111 17.79 -5.16 6.24
CA LYS A 111 16.69 -4.55 5.46
C LYS A 111 15.94 -5.60 4.65
N SER A 112 16.65 -6.51 3.98
CA SER A 112 16.04 -7.58 3.18
C SER A 112 15.17 -8.52 4.03
N VAL A 113 15.67 -8.96 5.19
CA VAL A 113 14.92 -9.80 6.14
C VAL A 113 13.69 -9.07 6.69
N LYS A 114 13.80 -7.78 7.02
CA LYS A 114 12.63 -6.98 7.43
C LYS A 114 11.61 -6.82 6.31
N TYR A 115 12.04 -6.71 5.06
CA TYR A 115 11.15 -6.64 3.91
C TYR A 115 10.39 -7.96 3.68
N VAL A 116 11.08 -9.10 3.83
CA VAL A 116 10.46 -10.43 3.75
C VAL A 116 9.45 -10.65 4.88
N ASN A 117 9.75 -10.19 6.10
CA ASN A 117 8.90 -10.38 7.27
C ASN A 117 7.70 -9.39 7.34
N GLN A 118 7.54 -8.51 6.35
CA GLN A 118 6.39 -7.59 6.24
C GLN A 118 5.42 -7.95 5.11
N ARG A 119 5.69 -9.01 4.34
CA ARG A 119 4.69 -9.66 3.46
C ARG A 119 4.01 -10.79 4.22
#